data_AF-A0A0T2QH54-F1
#
_entry.id   AF-A0A0T2QH54-F1
#
_cell.length_a   1.000
_cell.length_b   1.000
_cell.length_c   1.000
_cell.angle_alpha   90.00
_cell.angle_beta   90.00
_cell.angle_gamma   90.00
#
_symmetry.space_group_name_H-M   'P 1'
#
loop_
_entity.id
_entity.type
_entity.pdbx_description
1 polymer ?
#
loop_
_entity_poly.entity_id
_entity_poly.type
_entity_poly.pdbx_seq_one_letter_code
_entity_poly.pdbx_strand_id
1 'polypeptide(L)'
;MLLARKRPERLVPEYSLTGDLLSFRRCARQYRYQNGSSLPPSRPVQLWYGEFIHGVLENAYRLWESGGGTLSFPLPYTRITVSDPIAEPPPGVSPHDVRNLGWPVEQALLHQNKRARSRAARTAAYRRVEAALNMLGPHLFPLIAQAEERVLGTRSVPQAEAEGFRAERYALHGVIDVLTEIELTGAPTDNLIRRAVQEVCPELEGEFEVIVDYKGSRRPRTDSAEWQDGAWQVQTYAWLRHQQRRSRKVAAGILIYINELAPGDADIGLMRTDIGHGRTDIAPTRDSDRRILENWRPGSRADLSDDFRFARAVRVIKVDEASIAEATSAFDDTVANIERRVKLEAEAVSILQTWDDNCNDRKTCAACDFRYFCDGYLRNGNPRGAEDLIEDEI
;
A
#
# COMPACT_ATOMS: atom_id res chain seq x y z
N MET A 1 42.68 39.27 -4.44
CA MET A 1 42.04 38.02 -4.88
C MET A 1 41.08 37.59 -3.78
N LEU A 2 39.79 37.91 -3.91
CA LEU A 2 38.76 37.47 -2.97
C LEU A 2 38.55 35.97 -3.18
N LEU A 3 38.95 35.14 -2.20
CA LEU A 3 38.63 33.72 -2.22
C LEU A 3 37.11 33.56 -2.22
N ALA A 4 36.59 32.88 -3.23
CA ALA A 4 35.18 32.57 -3.31
C ALA A 4 34.76 31.82 -2.04
N ARG A 5 33.74 32.35 -1.35
CA ARG A 5 33.16 31.72 -0.15
C ARG A 5 32.78 30.28 -0.55
N LYS A 6 33.31 29.27 0.15
CA LYS A 6 32.97 27.85 -0.08
C LYS A 6 31.45 27.77 -0.07
N ARG A 7 30.84 27.30 -1.17
CA ARG A 7 29.38 27.12 -1.23
C ARG A 7 28.99 26.27 -0.01
N PRO A 8 27.96 26.66 0.75
CA PRO A 8 27.44 25.79 1.81
C PRO A 8 27.14 24.42 1.20
N GLU A 9 27.41 23.34 1.92
CA GLU A 9 27.08 21.99 1.47
C GLU A 9 25.58 21.96 1.13
N ARG A 10 25.27 21.89 -0.17
CA ARG A 10 23.90 21.70 -0.62
C ARG A 10 23.53 20.27 -0.22
N LEU A 11 22.77 20.14 0.85
CA LEU A 11 22.14 18.88 1.22
C LEU A 11 21.13 18.54 0.12
N VAL A 12 21.27 17.39 -0.54
CA VAL A 12 20.19 16.85 -1.37
C VAL A 12 19.36 15.97 -0.44
N PRO A 13 18.19 16.43 0.05
CA PRO A 13 17.35 15.59 0.90
C PRO A 13 16.87 14.37 0.12
N GLU A 14 16.85 13.24 0.80
CA GLU A 14 16.29 11.99 0.30
C GLU A 14 14.87 11.83 0.87
N TYR A 15 13.92 11.50 0.01
CA TYR A 15 12.55 11.20 0.38
C TYR A 15 12.13 9.83 -0.15
N SER A 16 11.46 9.08 0.70
CA SER A 16 10.68 7.89 0.38
C SER A 16 9.31 8.30 -0.16
N LEU A 17 8.91 7.73 -1.29
CA LEU A 17 7.58 7.97 -1.86
C LEU A 17 6.47 7.64 -0.87
N THR A 18 6.56 6.48 -0.22
CA THR A 18 5.56 6.00 0.74
C THR A 18 5.81 6.53 2.14
N GLY A 19 7.07 6.47 2.59
CA GLY A 19 7.47 6.84 3.95
C GLY A 19 7.36 8.33 4.21
N ASP A 20 7.62 9.17 3.21
CA ASP A 20 7.65 10.61 3.36
C ASP A 20 6.49 11.32 2.67
N LEU A 21 6.39 11.20 1.33
CA LEU A 21 5.44 12.03 0.58
C LEU A 21 4.00 11.64 0.87
N LEU A 22 3.66 10.36 0.79
CA LEU A 22 2.31 9.88 1.13
C LEU A 22 1.99 10.07 2.62
N SER A 23 2.95 9.81 3.51
CA SER A 23 2.78 10.06 4.95
C SER A 23 2.50 11.53 5.26
N PHE A 24 3.24 12.46 4.66
CA PHE A 24 3.01 13.90 4.82
C PHE A 24 1.65 14.32 4.29
N ARG A 25 1.25 13.83 3.11
CA ARG A 25 -0.07 14.10 2.53
C ARG A 25 -1.22 13.59 3.40
N ARG A 26 -1.04 12.44 4.04
CA ARG A 26 -2.01 11.89 5.00
C ARG A 26 -2.12 12.75 6.26
N CYS A 27 -0.98 13.13 6.85
CA CYS A 27 -0.95 14.02 8.00
C CYS A 27 0.45 14.64 8.19
N ALA A 28 0.58 15.93 7.89
CA ALA A 28 1.87 16.63 7.96
C ALA A 28 2.47 16.62 9.38
N ARG A 29 1.64 16.81 10.41
CA ARG A 29 2.07 16.76 11.81
C ARG A 29 2.51 15.37 12.25
N GLN A 30 1.77 14.33 11.90
CA GLN A 30 2.16 12.95 12.24
C GLN A 30 3.49 12.60 11.57
N TYR A 31 3.63 12.90 10.28
CA TYR A 31 4.87 12.75 9.52
C TYR A 31 6.05 13.40 10.23
N ARG A 32 5.93 14.67 10.65
CA ARG A 32 7.03 15.38 11.32
C ARG A 32 7.43 14.73 12.65
N TYR A 33 6.46 14.31 13.45
CA TYR A 33 6.77 13.64 14.71
C TYR A 33 7.44 12.28 14.49
N GLN A 34 7.04 11.51 13.48
CA GLN A 34 7.63 10.20 13.18
C GLN A 34 9.04 10.33 12.58
N ASN A 35 9.27 11.28 11.67
CA ASN A 35 10.54 11.39 10.96
C ASN A 35 11.61 12.22 11.66
N GLY A 36 11.25 13.08 12.61
CA GLY A 36 12.24 13.84 13.37
C GLY A 36 12.21 13.60 14.87
N SER A 37 11.50 12.58 15.34
CA SER A 37 11.84 11.94 16.61
C SER A 37 12.59 10.65 16.27
N SER A 38 13.72 10.39 16.92
CA SER A 38 14.42 9.11 16.81
C SER A 38 13.66 7.96 17.50
N LEU A 39 12.34 8.12 17.65
CA LEU A 39 11.47 7.18 18.33
C LEU A 39 10.86 6.26 17.27
N PRO A 40 11.03 4.94 17.37
CA PRO A 40 10.31 4.03 16.50
C PRO A 40 8.80 4.24 16.71
N PRO A 41 7.98 4.15 15.64
CA PRO A 41 6.53 4.28 15.78
C PRO A 41 6.01 3.29 16.83
N SER A 42 5.24 3.77 17.81
CA SER A 42 4.81 2.93 18.94
C SER A 42 3.70 1.95 18.56
N ARG A 43 3.16 2.05 17.34
CA ARG A 43 2.16 1.12 16.79
C ARG A 43 2.69 0.29 15.62
N PRO A 44 3.55 -0.72 15.89
CA PRO A 44 4.09 -1.65 14.89
C PRO A 44 3.04 -2.58 14.25
N VAL A 45 1.76 -2.43 14.57
CA VAL A 45 0.67 -3.31 14.16
C VAL A 45 0.32 -3.17 12.67
N GLN A 46 0.18 -1.95 12.16
CA GLN A 46 -0.12 -1.73 10.74
C GLN A 46 1.06 -2.13 9.86
N LEU A 47 2.29 -1.89 10.36
CA LEU A 47 3.53 -2.37 9.76
C LEU A 47 3.57 -3.91 9.74
N TRP A 48 3.22 -4.56 10.86
CA TRP A 48 3.17 -6.02 10.94
C TRP A 48 2.25 -6.62 9.88
N TYR A 49 1.03 -6.09 9.72
CA TYR A 49 0.08 -6.66 8.76
C TYR A 49 0.60 -6.55 7.32
N GLY A 50 1.04 -5.36 6.89
CA GLY A 50 1.56 -5.16 5.53
C GLY A 50 2.78 -6.03 5.25
N GLU A 51 3.78 -5.97 6.14
CA GLU A 51 5.03 -6.76 6.00
C GLU A 51 4.78 -8.27 6.07
N PHE A 52 3.77 -8.70 6.85
CA PHE A 52 3.36 -10.10 6.87
C PHE A 52 2.77 -10.52 5.53
N ILE A 53 1.81 -9.76 4.96
CA ILE A 53 1.23 -10.09 3.65
C ILE A 53 2.34 -10.18 2.59
N HIS A 54 3.19 -9.14 2.50
CA HIS A 54 4.29 -9.07 1.54
C HIS A 54 5.26 -10.25 1.70
N GLY A 55 5.73 -10.51 2.92
CA GLY A 55 6.69 -11.58 3.19
C GLY A 55 6.15 -12.97 2.86
N VAL A 56 4.85 -13.23 3.06
CA VAL A 56 4.28 -14.56 2.71
C VAL A 56 4.10 -14.70 1.20
N LEU A 57 3.66 -13.65 0.51
CA LEU A 57 3.56 -13.65 -0.95
C LEU A 57 4.94 -13.85 -1.59
N GLU A 58 5.98 -13.19 -1.06
CA GLU A 58 7.36 -13.35 -1.51
C GLU A 58 7.87 -14.78 -1.27
N ASN A 59 7.66 -15.34 -0.06
CA ASN A 59 8.06 -16.72 0.23
C ASN A 59 7.37 -17.73 -0.72
N ALA A 60 6.09 -17.53 -1.01
CA ALA A 60 5.35 -18.39 -1.93
C ALA A 60 5.82 -18.24 -3.38
N TYR A 61 6.14 -17.01 -3.81
CA TYR A 61 6.71 -16.78 -5.14
C TYR A 61 8.08 -17.47 -5.27
N ARG A 62 8.98 -17.31 -4.30
CA ARG A 62 10.30 -17.98 -4.28
C ARG A 62 10.16 -19.51 -4.32
N LEU A 63 9.15 -20.06 -3.63
CA LEU A 63 8.84 -21.48 -3.68
C LEU A 63 8.34 -21.91 -5.07
N TRP A 64 7.47 -21.13 -5.70
CA TRP A 64 7.00 -21.37 -7.07
C TRP A 64 8.15 -21.30 -8.08
N GLU A 65 9.01 -20.29 -7.98
CA GLU A 65 10.16 -20.06 -8.86
C GLU A 65 11.22 -21.15 -8.72
N SER A 66 11.62 -21.49 -7.49
CA SER A 66 12.57 -22.58 -7.22
C SER A 66 12.04 -23.96 -7.62
N GLY A 67 10.71 -24.14 -7.63
CA GLY A 67 10.03 -25.31 -8.16
C GLY A 67 9.90 -25.34 -9.68
N GLY A 68 10.46 -24.37 -10.42
CA GLY A 68 10.33 -24.29 -11.88
C GLY A 68 8.89 -24.02 -12.34
N GLY A 69 8.08 -23.37 -11.52
CA GLY A 69 6.70 -23.02 -11.80
C GLY A 69 5.68 -24.15 -11.58
N THR A 70 6.07 -25.26 -10.96
CA THR A 70 5.19 -26.43 -10.77
C THR A 70 4.40 -26.41 -9.46
N LEU A 71 4.41 -25.31 -8.70
CA LEU A 71 3.66 -25.22 -7.45
C LEU A 71 2.15 -25.28 -7.77
N SER A 72 1.49 -26.32 -7.26
CA SER A 72 0.05 -26.54 -7.51
C SER A 72 -0.79 -25.66 -6.61
N PHE A 73 -1.75 -24.97 -7.20
CA PHE A 73 -2.79 -24.23 -6.50
C PHE A 73 -4.12 -25.02 -6.54
N PRO A 74 -5.01 -24.87 -5.54
CA PRO A 74 -4.85 -24.04 -4.34
C PRO A 74 -3.84 -24.64 -3.36
N LEU A 75 -3.08 -23.77 -2.70
CA LEU A 75 -2.23 -24.14 -1.58
C LEU A 75 -3.11 -24.55 -0.39
N PRO A 76 -2.73 -25.62 0.33
CA PRO A 76 -3.48 -26.03 1.52
C PRO A 76 -3.38 -24.96 2.61
N TYR A 77 -4.46 -24.79 3.37
CA TYR A 77 -4.45 -23.93 4.54
C TYR A 77 -5.10 -24.62 5.72
N THR A 78 -4.27 -25.05 6.66
CA THR A 78 -4.71 -25.47 7.97
C THR A 78 -5.20 -24.21 8.70
N ARG A 79 -6.52 -24.05 8.92
CA ARG A 79 -7.08 -22.79 9.43
C ARG A 79 -6.62 -22.48 10.84
N ILE A 80 -6.08 -21.28 11.06
CA ILE A 80 -5.74 -20.76 12.41
C ILE A 80 -6.99 -20.25 13.12
N THR A 81 -7.07 -20.50 14.43
CA THR A 81 -8.12 -19.98 15.30
C THR A 81 -7.59 -18.93 16.27
N VAL A 82 -8.49 -18.12 16.84
CA VAL A 82 -8.12 -17.13 17.89
C VAL A 82 -7.62 -17.79 19.18
N SER A 83 -7.88 -19.08 19.36
CA SER A 83 -7.41 -19.85 20.51
C SER A 83 -5.99 -20.40 20.30
N ASP A 84 -5.52 -20.45 19.05
CA ASP A 84 -4.22 -21.02 18.72
C ASP A 84 -3.09 -20.13 19.29
N PRO A 85 -2.05 -20.75 19.91
CA PRO A 85 -0.86 -20.00 20.32
C PRO A 85 -0.09 -19.49 19.10
N ILE A 86 0.70 -18.43 19.31
CA ILE A 86 1.72 -18.01 18.34
C ILE A 86 2.90 -18.95 18.50
N ALA A 87 2.87 -20.05 17.77
CA ALA A 87 3.85 -21.13 17.82
C ALA A 87 4.07 -21.72 16.44
N GLU A 88 5.15 -22.49 16.31
CA GLU A 88 5.49 -23.21 15.10
C GLU A 88 4.33 -24.11 14.65
N PRO A 89 4.06 -24.21 13.33
CA PRO A 89 3.04 -25.12 12.83
C PRO A 89 3.28 -26.56 13.32
N PRO A 90 2.21 -27.30 13.66
CA PRO A 90 2.36 -28.68 14.14
C PRO A 90 3.11 -29.57 13.14
N PRO A 91 3.91 -30.55 13.62
CA PRO A 91 4.53 -31.53 12.74
C PRO A 91 3.46 -32.30 11.95
N GLY A 92 3.70 -32.50 10.66
CA GLY A 92 2.77 -33.18 9.74
C GLY A 92 1.90 -32.27 8.89
N VAL A 93 1.92 -30.95 9.12
CA VAL A 93 1.35 -29.98 8.17
C VAL A 93 2.20 -29.95 6.90
N SER A 94 1.55 -29.91 5.72
CA SER A 94 2.24 -29.87 4.42
C SER A 94 3.27 -28.73 4.37
N PRO A 95 4.48 -28.94 3.84
CA PRO A 95 5.47 -27.86 3.67
C PRO A 95 4.95 -26.67 2.86
N HIS A 96 3.98 -26.91 1.97
CA HIS A 96 3.33 -25.90 1.13
C HIS A 96 2.08 -25.28 1.77
N ASP A 97 1.75 -25.65 3.01
CA ASP A 97 0.63 -25.05 3.73
C ASP A 97 0.90 -23.58 4.04
N VAL A 98 -0.11 -22.74 3.89
CA VAL A 98 -0.03 -21.30 4.17
C VAL A 98 0.48 -21.02 5.59
N ARG A 99 0.21 -21.89 6.58
CA ARG A 99 0.80 -21.78 7.94
C ARG A 99 2.33 -21.89 7.92
N ASN A 100 2.88 -22.83 7.16
CA ASN A 100 4.33 -23.05 7.05
C ASN A 100 5.01 -21.93 6.27
N LEU A 101 4.32 -21.34 5.29
CA LEU A 101 4.82 -20.16 4.56
C LEU A 101 4.79 -18.90 5.43
N GLY A 102 3.77 -18.76 6.29
CA GLY A 102 3.58 -17.62 7.19
C GLY A 102 4.49 -17.61 8.41
N TRP A 103 4.84 -18.78 8.94
CA TRP A 103 5.57 -18.87 10.20
C TRP A 103 6.95 -18.20 10.20
N PRO A 104 7.84 -18.41 9.20
CA PRO A 104 9.13 -17.74 9.14
C PRO A 104 9.01 -16.20 9.10
N VAL A 105 7.98 -15.68 8.42
CA VAL A 105 7.71 -14.24 8.34
C VAL A 105 7.29 -13.71 9.70
N GLU A 106 6.38 -14.40 10.39
CA GLU A 106 6.01 -14.06 11.76
C GLU A 106 7.19 -14.05 12.73
N GLN A 107 8.07 -15.05 12.64
CA GLN A 107 9.29 -15.10 13.45
C GLN A 107 10.20 -13.90 13.16
N ALA A 108 10.45 -13.58 11.90
CA ALA A 108 11.25 -12.42 11.52
C ALA A 108 10.66 -11.11 12.06
N LEU A 109 9.34 -10.93 11.96
CA LEU A 109 8.64 -9.77 12.50
C LEU A 109 8.70 -9.71 14.03
N LEU A 110 8.58 -10.86 14.70
CA LEU A 110 8.72 -10.96 16.15
C LEU A 110 10.12 -10.52 16.62
N HIS A 111 11.18 -10.90 15.90
CA HIS A 111 12.55 -10.46 16.18
C HIS A 111 12.73 -8.95 15.99
N GLN A 112 11.92 -8.31 15.16
CA GLN A 112 11.87 -6.85 15.00
C GLN A 112 10.92 -6.16 16.01
N ASN A 113 10.41 -6.88 17.01
CA ASN A 113 9.40 -6.41 17.95
C ASN A 113 8.06 -6.00 17.30
N LYS A 114 7.77 -6.53 16.11
CA LYS A 114 6.49 -6.32 15.41
C LYS A 114 5.57 -7.50 15.69
N ARG A 115 4.33 -7.22 16.10
CA ARG A 115 3.32 -8.24 16.41
C ARG A 115 1.97 -7.82 15.87
N ALA A 116 1.14 -8.80 15.51
CA ALA A 116 -0.27 -8.56 15.25
C ALA A 116 -0.93 -7.93 16.50
N ARG A 117 -1.80 -6.93 16.32
CA ARG A 117 -2.50 -6.28 17.46
C ARG A 117 -3.29 -7.26 18.31
N SER A 118 -3.86 -8.27 17.67
CA SER A 118 -4.76 -9.22 18.31
C SER A 118 -4.72 -10.54 17.56
N ARG A 119 -5.13 -11.60 18.24
CA ARG A 119 -5.25 -12.92 17.62
C ARG A 119 -6.29 -12.94 16.49
N ALA A 120 -7.33 -12.10 16.59
CA ALA A 120 -8.31 -11.90 15.53
C ALA A 120 -7.66 -11.25 14.29
N ALA A 121 -6.84 -10.21 14.47
CA ALA A 121 -6.10 -9.59 13.36
C ALA A 121 -5.11 -10.55 12.70
N ARG A 122 -4.39 -11.35 13.50
CA ARG A 122 -3.54 -12.44 12.99
C ARG A 122 -4.33 -13.43 12.16
N THR A 123 -5.45 -13.93 12.68
CA THR A 123 -6.32 -14.89 11.98
C THR A 123 -6.85 -14.32 10.66
N ALA A 124 -7.27 -13.05 10.67
CA ALA A 124 -7.70 -12.34 9.46
C ALA A 124 -6.58 -12.20 8.43
N ALA A 125 -5.34 -11.94 8.87
CA ALA A 125 -4.17 -11.87 7.99
C ALA A 125 -3.92 -13.18 7.26
N TYR A 126 -3.87 -14.33 7.95
CA TYR A 126 -3.71 -15.62 7.26
C TYR A 126 -4.84 -15.92 6.29
N ARG A 127 -6.09 -15.62 6.66
CA ARG A 127 -7.23 -15.82 5.76
C ARG A 127 -7.07 -14.98 4.48
N ARG A 128 -6.60 -13.74 4.60
CA ARG A 128 -6.40 -12.85 3.45
C ARG A 128 -5.18 -13.23 2.63
N VAL A 129 -4.10 -13.70 3.25
CA VAL A 129 -2.94 -14.28 2.54
C VAL A 129 -3.34 -15.53 1.78
N GLU A 130 -4.10 -16.44 2.39
CA GLU A 130 -4.58 -17.65 1.74
C GLU A 130 -5.41 -17.31 0.50
N ALA A 131 -6.38 -16.39 0.63
CA ALA A 131 -7.15 -15.90 -0.50
C ALA A 131 -6.25 -15.25 -1.57
N ALA A 132 -5.27 -14.44 -1.18
CA ALA A 132 -4.33 -13.80 -2.10
C ALA A 132 -3.48 -14.82 -2.87
N LEU A 133 -2.91 -15.80 -2.18
CA LEU A 133 -2.10 -16.86 -2.80
C LEU A 133 -2.92 -17.68 -3.79
N ASN A 134 -4.13 -18.09 -3.40
CA ASN A 134 -4.96 -18.98 -4.20
C ASN A 134 -5.67 -18.28 -5.36
N MET A 135 -6.04 -17.00 -5.20
CA MET A 135 -6.71 -16.23 -6.26
C MET A 135 -5.74 -15.49 -7.19
N LEU A 136 -4.59 -15.03 -6.68
CA LEU A 136 -3.63 -14.26 -7.47
C LEU A 136 -2.45 -15.10 -7.94
N GLY A 137 -1.93 -16.00 -7.11
CA GLY A 137 -0.72 -16.78 -7.39
C GLY A 137 -0.70 -17.42 -8.79
N PRO A 138 -1.74 -18.18 -9.19
CA PRO A 138 -1.82 -18.80 -10.52
C PRO A 138 -1.70 -17.83 -11.70
N HIS A 139 -2.11 -16.56 -11.50
CA HIS A 139 -2.16 -15.56 -12.56
C HIS A 139 -1.01 -14.55 -12.48
N LEU A 140 -0.54 -14.24 -11.28
CA LEU A 140 0.48 -13.23 -11.06
C LEU A 140 1.89 -13.83 -11.11
N PHE A 141 2.14 -14.96 -10.44
CA PHE A 141 3.50 -15.52 -10.34
C PHE A 141 4.15 -15.81 -11.69
N PRO A 142 3.43 -16.37 -12.70
CA PRO A 142 4.00 -16.58 -14.03
C PRO A 142 4.41 -15.31 -14.77
N LEU A 143 3.95 -14.14 -14.33
CA LEU A 143 4.22 -12.85 -14.97
C LEU A 143 5.32 -12.06 -14.24
N ILE A 144 5.73 -12.47 -13.04
CA ILE A 144 6.73 -11.75 -12.25
C ILE A 144 8.09 -11.85 -12.94
N ALA A 145 8.69 -10.70 -13.24
CA ALA A 145 10.06 -10.61 -13.73
C ALA A 145 11.03 -10.24 -12.61
N GLN A 146 10.60 -9.34 -11.71
CA GLN A 146 11.36 -8.91 -10.53
C GLN A 146 10.41 -8.67 -9.35
N ALA A 147 10.87 -8.96 -8.14
CA ALA A 147 10.19 -8.64 -6.89
C ALA A 147 11.08 -7.71 -6.05
N GLU A 148 10.48 -6.80 -5.28
CA GLU A 148 11.17 -5.85 -4.39
C GLU A 148 12.21 -4.96 -5.12
N GLU A 149 11.84 -4.41 -6.28
CA GLU A 149 12.74 -3.59 -7.10
C GLU A 149 12.87 -2.18 -6.53
N ARG A 150 14.10 -1.79 -6.17
CA ARG A 150 14.41 -0.46 -5.64
C ARG A 150 14.58 0.54 -6.76
N VAL A 151 13.83 1.64 -6.69
CA VAL A 151 13.86 2.70 -7.69
C VAL A 151 14.27 4.04 -7.08
N LEU A 152 15.05 4.83 -7.84
CA LEU A 152 15.63 6.11 -7.40
C LEU A 152 15.65 7.10 -8.56
N GLY A 153 15.35 8.36 -8.28
CA GLY A 153 15.50 9.48 -9.20
C GLY A 153 15.80 10.78 -8.47
N THR A 154 16.17 11.83 -9.20
CA THR A 154 16.32 13.18 -8.62
C THR A 154 15.46 14.18 -9.35
N ARG A 155 14.86 15.11 -8.60
CA ARG A 155 13.99 16.16 -9.13
C ARG A 155 14.34 17.52 -8.54
N SER A 156 13.86 18.59 -9.17
CA SER A 156 14.04 19.95 -8.68
C SER A 156 12.92 20.27 -7.69
N VAL A 157 13.24 21.01 -6.62
CA VAL A 157 12.22 21.54 -5.71
C VAL A 157 11.62 22.82 -6.33
N PRO A 158 10.30 22.89 -6.56
CA PRO A 158 9.66 24.10 -7.08
C PRO A 158 9.94 25.31 -6.20
N GLN A 159 10.21 26.46 -6.83
CA GLN A 159 10.38 27.76 -6.16
C GLN A 159 11.51 27.81 -5.11
N ALA A 160 12.45 26.85 -5.12
CA ALA A 160 13.47 26.72 -4.09
C ALA A 160 14.33 27.96 -3.88
N GLU A 161 14.79 28.60 -4.96
CA GLU A 161 15.59 29.83 -4.87
C GLU A 161 14.75 31.01 -4.36
N ALA A 162 13.52 31.15 -4.86
CA ALA A 162 12.62 32.25 -4.50
C ALA A 162 12.19 32.20 -3.03
N GLU A 163 11.93 31.00 -2.50
CA GLU A 163 11.56 30.80 -1.10
C GLU A 163 12.77 30.61 -0.17
N GLY A 164 13.98 30.51 -0.72
CA GLY A 164 15.21 30.28 0.06
C GLY A 164 15.19 28.95 0.81
N PHE A 165 14.75 27.88 0.15
CA PHE A 165 14.83 26.52 0.71
C PHE A 165 16.30 26.07 0.84
N ARG A 166 16.55 25.12 1.75
CA ARG A 166 17.90 24.57 1.99
C ARG A 166 18.44 23.74 0.82
N ALA A 167 17.57 23.31 -0.11
CA ALA A 167 17.91 22.49 -1.25
C ALA A 167 17.13 22.89 -2.52
N GLU A 168 17.82 22.92 -3.67
CA GLU A 168 17.23 23.14 -5.00
C GLU A 168 16.76 21.85 -5.67
N ARG A 169 17.26 20.71 -5.20
CA ARG A 169 16.97 19.37 -5.72
C ARG A 169 16.75 18.41 -4.56
N TYR A 170 16.01 17.36 -4.83
CA TYR A 170 15.81 16.26 -3.91
C TYR A 170 15.97 14.91 -4.62
N ALA A 171 16.34 13.90 -3.86
CA ALA A 171 16.31 12.52 -4.29
C ALA A 171 15.00 11.87 -3.85
N LEU A 172 14.37 11.13 -4.74
CA LEU A 172 13.15 10.37 -4.48
C LEU A 172 13.46 8.90 -4.68
N HIS A 173 13.10 8.08 -3.71
CA HIS A 173 13.26 6.63 -3.78
C HIS A 173 11.98 5.91 -3.39
N GLY A 174 11.90 4.64 -3.79
CA GLY A 174 10.84 3.73 -3.36
C GLY A 174 11.14 2.29 -3.75
N VAL A 175 10.21 1.41 -3.39
CA VAL A 175 10.32 -0.03 -3.65
C VAL A 175 9.05 -0.47 -4.35
N ILE A 176 9.20 -1.10 -5.51
CA ILE A 176 8.12 -1.71 -6.26
C ILE A 176 8.00 -3.16 -5.78
N ASP A 177 6.85 -3.54 -5.20
CA ASP A 177 6.64 -4.89 -4.68
C ASP A 177 6.84 -5.96 -5.77
N VAL A 178 6.23 -5.76 -6.94
CA VAL A 178 6.35 -6.67 -8.08
C VAL A 178 6.42 -5.89 -9.39
N LEU A 179 7.38 -6.24 -10.23
CA LEU A 179 7.49 -5.80 -11.62
C LEU A 179 7.24 -6.99 -12.53
N THR A 180 6.20 -6.92 -13.36
CA THR A 180 5.90 -7.94 -14.35
C THR A 180 6.38 -7.53 -15.72
N GLU A 181 6.78 -8.52 -16.51
CA GLU A 181 7.08 -8.35 -17.93
C GLU A 181 5.99 -9.08 -18.71
N ILE A 182 5.19 -8.32 -19.47
CA ILE A 182 4.06 -8.86 -20.20
C ILE A 182 4.34 -8.73 -21.68
N GLU A 183 4.55 -9.88 -22.31
CA GLU A 183 4.43 -10.02 -23.75
C GLU A 183 2.99 -10.42 -24.08
N LEU A 184 2.27 -9.60 -24.85
CA LEU A 184 0.88 -9.88 -25.22
C LEU A 184 0.70 -11.19 -25.99
N THR A 185 1.74 -11.65 -26.67
CA THR A 185 1.79 -12.93 -27.37
C THR A 185 2.22 -14.10 -26.49
N GLY A 186 2.92 -13.86 -25.38
CA GLY A 186 3.50 -14.90 -24.52
C GLY A 186 2.64 -15.32 -23.32
N ALA A 187 1.85 -14.43 -22.72
CA ALA A 187 1.01 -14.78 -21.57
C ALA A 187 -0.29 -15.50 -21.98
N PRO A 188 -0.82 -16.48 -21.22
CA PRO A 188 -2.12 -17.10 -21.53
C PRO A 188 -3.26 -16.08 -21.59
N THR A 189 -4.17 -16.18 -22.56
CA THR A 189 -5.30 -15.23 -22.74
C THR A 189 -6.36 -15.32 -21.64
N ASP A 190 -6.42 -16.45 -20.94
CA ASP A 190 -7.29 -16.69 -19.79
C ASP A 190 -6.69 -16.19 -18.46
N ASN A 191 -5.44 -15.70 -18.46
CA ASN A 191 -4.82 -15.09 -17.29
C ASN A 191 -5.58 -13.82 -16.86
N LEU A 192 -6.10 -13.82 -15.62
CA LEU A 192 -6.96 -12.74 -15.13
C LEU A 192 -6.23 -11.39 -15.02
N ILE A 193 -4.94 -11.38 -14.68
CA ILE A 193 -4.13 -10.16 -14.59
C ILE A 193 -3.94 -9.56 -15.98
N ARG A 194 -3.58 -10.39 -16.97
CA ARG A 194 -3.47 -9.97 -18.37
C ARG A 194 -4.79 -9.37 -18.87
N ARG A 195 -5.91 -10.06 -18.64
CA ARG A 195 -7.24 -9.58 -19.04
C ARG A 195 -7.59 -8.24 -18.42
N ALA A 196 -7.36 -8.07 -17.11
CA ALA A 196 -7.63 -6.81 -16.42
C ALA A 196 -6.81 -5.65 -17.02
N VAL A 197 -5.55 -5.89 -17.40
CA VAL A 197 -4.71 -4.88 -18.06
C VAL A 197 -5.25 -4.54 -19.46
N GLN A 198 -5.59 -5.55 -20.26
CA GLN A 198 -6.11 -5.35 -21.62
C GLN A 198 -7.49 -4.65 -21.63
N GLU A 199 -8.34 -4.90 -20.63
CA GLU A 199 -9.64 -4.22 -20.51
C GLU A 199 -9.49 -2.71 -20.29
N VAL A 200 -8.49 -2.28 -19.53
CA VAL A 200 -8.23 -0.85 -19.26
C VAL A 200 -7.35 -0.21 -20.34
N CYS A 201 -6.45 -0.98 -20.94
CA CYS A 201 -5.49 -0.52 -21.92
C CYS A 201 -5.59 -1.38 -23.21
N PRO A 202 -6.68 -1.24 -24.00
CA PRO A 202 -6.94 -2.10 -25.15
C PRO A 202 -5.97 -1.88 -26.31
N GLU A 203 -5.41 -0.67 -26.41
CA GLU A 203 -4.45 -0.25 -27.44
C GLU A 203 -3.00 -0.67 -27.13
N LEU A 204 -2.77 -1.47 -26.08
CA LEU A 204 -1.42 -1.93 -25.79
C LEU A 204 -0.99 -2.98 -26.80
N GLU A 205 0.19 -2.78 -27.36
CA GLU A 205 0.86 -3.69 -28.30
C GLU A 205 2.31 -3.92 -27.86
N GLY A 206 2.87 -5.08 -28.23
CA GLY A 206 4.26 -5.44 -27.96
C GLY A 206 4.55 -5.86 -26.51
N GLU A 207 5.81 -5.65 -26.10
CA GLU A 207 6.33 -5.96 -24.76
C GLU A 207 6.30 -4.71 -23.88
N PHE A 208 5.79 -4.86 -22.66
CA PHE A 208 5.76 -3.77 -21.68
C PHE A 208 5.91 -4.29 -20.25
N GLU A 209 6.22 -3.36 -19.36
CA GLU A 209 6.26 -3.61 -17.91
C GLU A 209 4.92 -3.22 -17.28
N VAL A 210 4.50 -3.98 -16.26
CA VAL A 210 3.40 -3.59 -15.36
C VAL A 210 3.90 -3.61 -13.93
N ILE A 211 3.66 -2.52 -13.22
CA ILE A 211 3.98 -2.38 -11.80
C ILE A 211 2.84 -2.95 -10.99
N VAL A 212 3.11 -3.81 -10.01
CA VAL A 212 2.09 -4.37 -9.11
C VAL A 212 2.49 -4.04 -7.67
N ASP A 213 1.55 -3.44 -6.92
CA ASP A 213 1.74 -3.04 -5.53
C ASP A 213 0.58 -3.59 -4.69
N TYR A 214 0.91 -4.26 -3.58
CA TYR A 214 -0.08 -4.85 -2.69
C TYR A 214 -0.48 -3.87 -1.59
N LYS A 215 -1.78 -3.65 -1.45
CA LYS A 215 -2.38 -2.81 -0.41
C LYS A 215 -3.09 -3.67 0.63
N GLY A 216 -2.64 -3.57 1.88
CA GLY A 216 -3.29 -4.17 3.04
C GLY A 216 -4.59 -3.48 3.49
N SER A 217 -5.20 -2.67 2.63
CA SER A 217 -6.42 -1.92 2.88
C SER A 217 -7.56 -2.38 1.98
N ARG A 218 -8.77 -1.95 2.32
CA ARG A 218 -9.93 -1.95 1.42
C ARG A 218 -9.67 -1.06 0.19
N ARG A 219 -10.38 -1.32 -0.90
CA ARG A 219 -10.42 -0.43 -2.06
C ARG A 219 -11.00 0.93 -1.63
N PRO A 220 -10.27 2.05 -1.81
CA PRO A 220 -10.77 3.36 -1.43
C PRO A 220 -12.01 3.76 -2.23
N ARG A 221 -12.76 4.70 -1.69
CA ARG A 221 -13.82 5.37 -2.44
C ARG A 221 -13.23 6.18 -3.57
N THR A 222 -13.93 6.27 -4.70
CA THR A 222 -13.46 6.99 -5.89
C THR A 222 -13.28 8.50 -5.68
N ASP A 223 -13.92 9.06 -4.65
CA ASP A 223 -13.87 10.47 -4.28
C ASP A 223 -12.88 10.79 -3.13
N SER A 224 -12.07 9.81 -2.70
CA SER A 224 -11.13 9.99 -1.59
C SER A 224 -9.72 10.38 -2.04
N ALA A 225 -8.96 11.02 -1.16
CA ALA A 225 -7.56 11.37 -1.45
C ALA A 225 -6.71 10.11 -1.67
N GLU A 226 -6.97 9.03 -0.91
CA GLU A 226 -6.27 7.75 -1.03
C GLU A 226 -6.47 7.09 -2.40
N TRP A 227 -7.62 7.32 -3.05
CA TRP A 227 -7.85 6.87 -4.42
C TRP A 227 -6.89 7.53 -5.41
N GLN A 228 -6.71 8.85 -5.28
CA GLN A 228 -5.82 9.62 -6.14
C GLN A 228 -4.35 9.35 -5.80
N ASP A 229 -4.01 9.32 -4.51
CA ASP A 229 -2.65 9.08 -4.02
C ASP A 229 -2.12 7.71 -4.50
N GLY A 230 -2.98 6.68 -4.53
CA GLY A 230 -2.62 5.38 -5.11
C GLY A 230 -2.30 5.46 -6.60
N ALA A 231 -3.06 6.24 -7.37
CA ALA A 231 -2.77 6.46 -8.78
C ALA A 231 -1.43 7.18 -8.95
N TRP A 232 -1.22 8.29 -8.23
CA TRP A 232 0.03 9.04 -8.27
C TRP A 232 1.24 8.22 -7.83
N GLN A 233 1.09 7.32 -6.85
CA GLN A 233 2.16 6.40 -6.45
C GLN A 233 2.62 5.54 -7.64
N VAL A 234 1.68 4.91 -8.35
CA VAL A 234 1.99 4.09 -9.55
C VAL A 234 2.67 4.90 -10.63
N GLN A 235 2.14 6.10 -10.94
CA GLN A 235 2.74 6.99 -11.95
C GLN A 235 4.16 7.40 -11.58
N THR A 236 4.41 7.64 -10.29
CA THR A 236 5.73 8.04 -9.80
C THR A 236 6.71 6.88 -9.81
N TYR A 237 6.26 5.66 -9.49
CA TYR A 237 7.09 4.47 -9.70
C TYR A 237 7.42 4.24 -11.17
N ALA A 238 6.47 4.46 -12.09
CA ALA A 238 6.75 4.38 -13.51
C ALA A 238 7.83 5.40 -13.93
N TRP A 239 7.71 6.65 -13.47
CA TRP A 239 8.72 7.68 -13.70
C TRP A 239 10.10 7.29 -13.16
N LEU A 240 10.17 6.80 -11.92
CA LEU A 240 11.42 6.34 -11.30
C LEU A 240 12.02 5.15 -12.05
N ARG A 241 11.17 4.21 -12.50
CA ARG A 241 11.58 3.05 -13.31
C ARG A 241 12.18 3.51 -14.63
N HIS A 242 11.60 4.49 -15.32
CA HIS A 242 12.15 5.05 -16.56
C HIS A 242 13.52 5.74 -16.38
N GLN A 243 13.90 6.14 -15.15
CA GLN A 243 15.24 6.68 -14.88
C GLN A 243 16.33 5.60 -14.81
N GLN A 244 15.95 4.33 -14.67
CA GLN A 244 16.88 3.24 -14.53
C GLN A 244 17.35 2.71 -15.89
N ARG A 245 18.57 2.17 -15.90
CA ARG A 245 19.12 1.51 -17.09
C ARG A 245 18.29 0.25 -17.41
N ARG A 246 18.04 0.02 -18.70
CA ARG A 246 17.30 -1.15 -19.21
C ARG A 246 15.83 -1.22 -18.76
N SER A 247 15.24 -0.09 -18.36
CA SER A 247 13.79 -0.04 -18.16
C SER A 247 13.06 -0.13 -19.50
N ARG A 248 11.93 -0.84 -19.48
CA ARG A 248 10.99 -0.83 -20.61
C ARG A 248 9.92 0.21 -20.36
N LYS A 249 9.07 0.42 -21.36
CA LYS A 249 7.86 1.22 -21.16
C LYS A 249 6.96 0.53 -20.15
N VAL A 250 6.82 1.13 -18.97
CA VAL A 250 5.74 0.83 -18.05
C VAL A 250 4.41 1.29 -18.67
N ALA A 251 3.52 0.34 -18.95
CA ALA A 251 2.25 0.60 -19.64
C ALA A 251 1.07 0.78 -18.68
N ALA A 252 1.13 0.10 -17.54
CA ALA A 252 0.11 0.15 -16.51
C ALA A 252 0.75 -0.10 -15.13
N GLY A 253 0.00 0.21 -14.08
CA GLY A 253 0.22 -0.40 -12.78
C GLY A 253 -1.06 -0.97 -12.21
N ILE A 254 -0.91 -1.86 -11.24
CA ILE A 254 -1.98 -2.59 -10.59
C ILE A 254 -1.83 -2.39 -9.09
N LEU A 255 -2.87 -1.84 -8.47
CA LEU A 255 -3.00 -1.86 -7.02
C LEU A 255 -3.88 -3.06 -6.64
N ILE A 256 -3.37 -3.92 -5.77
CA ILE A 256 -4.07 -5.12 -5.29
C ILE A 256 -4.52 -4.89 -3.85
N TYR A 257 -5.81 -4.66 -3.64
CA TYR A 257 -6.43 -4.48 -2.33
C TYR A 257 -6.74 -5.84 -1.69
N ILE A 258 -5.80 -6.33 -0.89
CA ILE A 258 -5.82 -7.69 -0.31
C ILE A 258 -7.05 -7.94 0.57
N ASN A 259 -7.59 -6.89 1.21
CA ASN A 259 -8.78 -7.02 2.05
C ASN A 259 -10.05 -7.33 1.23
N GLU A 260 -10.08 -7.01 -0.06
CA GLU A 260 -11.23 -7.31 -0.94
C GLU A 260 -11.28 -8.80 -1.32
N LEU A 261 -10.15 -9.52 -1.26
CA LEU A 261 -10.08 -10.95 -1.56
C LEU A 261 -10.68 -11.81 -0.44
N ALA A 262 -10.61 -11.35 0.82
CA ALA A 262 -11.29 -11.98 1.94
C ALA A 262 -11.79 -10.90 2.93
N PRO A 263 -12.92 -10.23 2.61
CA PRO A 263 -13.46 -9.12 3.40
C PRO A 263 -13.96 -9.58 4.77
N GLY A 264 -13.71 -8.77 5.80
CA GLY A 264 -14.33 -8.93 7.12
C GLY A 264 -15.68 -8.22 7.21
N ASP A 265 -16.37 -8.34 8.34
CA ASP A 265 -17.69 -7.74 8.55
C ASP A 265 -17.68 -6.21 8.37
N ALA A 266 -16.68 -5.53 8.94
CA ALA A 266 -16.50 -4.09 8.75
C ALA A 266 -16.24 -3.73 7.27
N ASP A 267 -15.50 -4.58 6.55
CA ASP A 267 -15.22 -4.38 5.13
C ASP A 267 -16.51 -4.44 4.31
N ILE A 268 -17.35 -5.47 4.55
CA ILE A 268 -18.65 -5.67 3.90
C ILE A 268 -19.63 -4.53 4.20
N GLY A 269 -19.76 -4.11 5.46
CA GLY A 269 -20.68 -3.04 5.84
C GLY A 269 -20.37 -1.71 5.13
N LEU A 270 -19.09 -1.33 5.10
CA LEU A 270 -18.64 -0.15 4.38
C LEU A 270 -18.73 -0.35 2.85
N MET A 271 -18.38 -1.52 2.32
CA MET A 271 -18.54 -1.86 0.89
C MET A 271 -19.98 -1.65 0.43
N ARG A 272 -20.96 -2.12 1.20
CA ARG A 272 -22.38 -1.90 0.94
C ARG A 272 -22.73 -0.41 0.91
N THR A 273 -22.19 0.36 1.84
CA THR A 273 -22.42 1.81 1.92
C THR A 273 -21.86 2.52 0.68
N ASP A 274 -20.64 2.17 0.28
CA ASP A 274 -19.97 2.76 -0.86
C ASP A 274 -20.68 2.42 -2.18
N ILE A 275 -21.17 1.17 -2.33
CA ILE A 275 -22.00 0.75 -3.47
C ILE A 275 -23.32 1.52 -3.50
N GLY A 276 -24.02 1.61 -2.37
CA GLY A 276 -25.32 2.30 -2.28
C GLY A 276 -25.25 3.79 -2.59
N HIS A 277 -24.11 4.43 -2.33
CA HIS A 277 -23.88 5.84 -2.63
C HIS A 277 -23.15 6.09 -3.97
N GLY A 278 -22.87 5.05 -4.76
CA GLY A 278 -22.15 5.19 -6.05
C GLY A 278 -20.71 5.70 -5.90
N ARG A 279 -20.06 5.40 -4.77
CA ARG A 279 -18.69 5.84 -4.42
C ARG A 279 -17.62 4.78 -4.68
N THR A 280 -17.96 3.78 -5.51
CA THR A 280 -17.05 2.71 -5.94
C THR A 280 -17.15 2.56 -7.45
N ASP A 281 -16.04 2.19 -8.06
CA ASP A 281 -15.93 1.89 -9.48
C ASP A 281 -16.34 0.45 -9.82
N ILE A 282 -16.45 -0.45 -8.82
CA ILE A 282 -16.80 -1.86 -9.01
C ILE A 282 -18.07 -2.20 -8.22
N ALA A 283 -19.18 -2.36 -8.95
CA ALA A 283 -20.46 -2.83 -8.43
C ALA A 283 -20.71 -4.31 -8.79
N PRO A 284 -21.53 -5.05 -8.02
CA PRO A 284 -21.83 -6.44 -8.32
C PRO A 284 -22.60 -6.55 -9.64
N THR A 285 -22.05 -7.34 -10.57
CA THR A 285 -22.69 -7.65 -11.86
C THR A 285 -23.67 -8.80 -11.75
N ARG A 286 -23.40 -9.76 -10.86
CA ARG A 286 -24.29 -10.90 -10.58
C ARG A 286 -25.37 -10.54 -9.57
N ASP A 287 -26.59 -10.98 -9.86
CA ASP A 287 -27.74 -10.82 -8.96
C ASP A 287 -27.53 -11.53 -7.61
N SER A 288 -26.78 -12.64 -7.60
CA SER A 288 -26.46 -13.36 -6.35
C SER A 288 -25.62 -12.49 -5.41
N ASP A 289 -24.55 -11.87 -5.91
CA ASP A 289 -23.66 -11.02 -5.10
C ASP A 289 -24.42 -9.77 -4.63
N ARG A 290 -25.25 -9.18 -5.49
CA ARG A 290 -26.12 -8.06 -5.15
C ARG A 290 -27.05 -8.42 -3.99
N ARG A 291 -27.77 -9.54 -4.08
CA ARG A 291 -28.70 -9.98 -3.02
C ARG A 291 -28.00 -10.32 -1.72
N ILE A 292 -26.80 -10.90 -1.78
CA ILE A 292 -25.97 -11.17 -0.59
C ILE A 292 -25.67 -9.85 0.11
N LEU A 293 -25.16 -8.85 -0.61
CA LEU A 293 -24.82 -7.54 -0.04
C LEU A 293 -26.04 -6.77 0.51
N GLU A 294 -27.17 -6.80 -0.20
CA GLU A 294 -28.40 -6.13 0.21
C GLU A 294 -28.97 -6.71 1.51
N ASN A 295 -28.94 -8.04 1.65
CA ASN A 295 -29.52 -8.75 2.79
C ASN A 295 -28.50 -9.05 3.91
N TRP A 296 -27.22 -8.69 3.72
CA TRP A 296 -26.18 -8.97 4.69
C TRP A 296 -26.41 -8.26 6.03
N ARG A 297 -26.09 -8.97 7.12
CA ARG A 297 -26.11 -8.49 8.50
C ARG A 297 -24.78 -8.81 9.19
N PRO A 298 -24.31 -8.00 10.16
CA PRO A 298 -23.12 -8.31 10.96
C PRO A 298 -23.15 -9.74 11.52
N GLY A 299 -22.02 -10.45 11.46
CA GLY A 299 -21.88 -11.86 11.82
C GLY A 299 -22.40 -12.87 10.78
N SER A 300 -23.06 -12.42 9.71
CA SER A 300 -23.52 -13.30 8.63
C SER A 300 -22.40 -13.58 7.64
N ARG A 301 -22.36 -14.80 7.12
CA ARG A 301 -21.40 -15.19 6.08
C ARG A 301 -21.72 -14.45 4.77
N ALA A 302 -20.71 -13.79 4.19
CA ALA A 302 -20.80 -13.14 2.88
C ALA A 302 -19.97 -13.92 1.85
N ASP A 303 -20.54 -15.00 1.32
CA ASP A 303 -19.90 -15.82 0.28
C ASP A 303 -20.04 -15.13 -1.10
N LEU A 304 -19.33 -14.02 -1.25
CA LEU A 304 -19.24 -13.28 -2.52
C LEU A 304 -18.45 -14.10 -3.55
N SER A 305 -18.88 -14.01 -4.82
CA SER A 305 -18.22 -14.73 -5.90
C SER A 305 -16.76 -14.32 -6.08
N ASP A 306 -15.93 -15.27 -6.52
CA ASP A 306 -14.49 -15.06 -6.75
C ASP A 306 -14.26 -13.96 -7.79
N ASP A 307 -15.07 -13.93 -8.84
CA ASP A 307 -15.01 -12.89 -9.89
C ASP A 307 -15.25 -11.50 -9.31
N PHE A 308 -16.24 -11.35 -8.44
CA PHE A 308 -16.53 -10.06 -7.80
C PHE A 308 -15.43 -9.64 -6.82
N ARG A 309 -14.94 -10.58 -6.01
CA ARG A 309 -13.81 -10.33 -5.08
C ARG A 309 -12.54 -9.96 -5.83
N PHE A 310 -12.23 -10.65 -6.92
CA PHE A 310 -11.08 -10.36 -7.78
C PHE A 310 -11.22 -8.97 -8.43
N ALA A 311 -12.36 -8.67 -9.05
CA ALA A 311 -12.60 -7.37 -9.68
C ALA A 311 -12.47 -6.20 -8.69
N ARG A 312 -12.92 -6.39 -7.45
CA ARG A 312 -12.74 -5.38 -6.39
C ARG A 312 -11.32 -5.29 -5.87
N ALA A 313 -10.59 -6.40 -5.79
CA ALA A 313 -9.20 -6.41 -5.35
C ALA A 313 -8.26 -5.76 -6.35
N VAL A 314 -8.48 -5.93 -7.66
CA VAL A 314 -7.57 -5.48 -8.71
C VAL A 314 -7.98 -4.10 -9.22
N ARG A 315 -7.09 -3.11 -9.13
CA ARG A 315 -7.26 -1.79 -9.77
C ARG A 315 -6.13 -1.55 -10.74
N VAL A 316 -6.46 -1.57 -12.04
CA VAL A 316 -5.51 -1.20 -13.09
C VAL A 316 -5.53 0.30 -13.30
N ILE A 317 -4.35 0.90 -13.35
CA ILE A 317 -4.09 2.32 -13.61
C ILE A 317 -3.26 2.39 -14.88
N LYS A 318 -3.81 3.04 -15.92
CA LYS A 318 -3.08 3.31 -17.15
C LYS A 318 -1.92 4.27 -16.87
N VAL A 319 -0.76 4.01 -17.48
CA VAL A 319 0.42 4.86 -17.36
C VAL A 319 0.72 5.50 -18.71
N ASP A 320 0.74 6.83 -18.73
CA ASP A 320 1.19 7.63 -19.87
C ASP A 320 1.98 8.86 -19.40
N GLU A 321 2.59 9.57 -20.36
CA GLU A 321 3.46 10.72 -20.05
C GLU A 321 2.71 11.85 -19.34
N ALA A 322 1.43 12.06 -19.66
CA ALA A 322 0.63 13.10 -19.06
C ALA A 322 0.29 12.76 -17.60
N SER A 323 -0.13 11.51 -17.33
CA SER A 323 -0.39 11.05 -15.96
C SER A 323 0.87 11.02 -15.09
N ILE A 324 2.02 10.70 -15.68
CA ILE A 324 3.34 10.80 -15.01
C ILE A 324 3.66 12.25 -14.65
N ALA A 325 3.50 13.18 -15.59
CA ALA A 325 3.80 14.59 -15.37
C ALA A 325 2.92 15.19 -14.26
N GLU A 326 1.62 14.89 -14.28
CA GLU A 326 0.67 15.32 -13.25
C GLU A 326 1.07 14.82 -11.86
N ALA A 327 1.29 13.50 -11.71
CA ALA A 327 1.61 12.89 -10.43
C ALA A 327 2.94 13.40 -9.87
N THR A 328 3.97 13.49 -10.71
CA THR A 328 5.29 13.95 -10.27
C THR A 328 5.28 15.43 -9.91
N SER A 329 4.53 16.28 -10.62
CA SER A 329 4.35 17.69 -10.24
C SER A 329 3.64 17.82 -8.89
N ALA A 330 2.61 17.03 -8.62
CA ALA A 330 1.92 17.06 -7.33
C ALA A 330 2.82 16.64 -6.15
N PHE A 331 3.76 15.72 -6.40
CA PHE A 331 4.76 15.34 -5.41
C PHE A 331 5.90 16.37 -5.29
N ASP A 332 6.28 17.04 -6.37
CA ASP A 332 7.20 18.19 -6.31
C ASP A 332 6.63 19.29 -5.39
N ASP A 333 5.33 19.61 -5.52
CA ASP A 333 4.63 20.56 -4.65
C ASP A 333 4.54 20.08 -3.20
N THR A 334 4.41 18.77 -3.00
CA THR A 334 4.44 18.15 -1.66
C THR A 334 5.81 18.35 -1.01
N VAL A 335 6.90 18.15 -1.75
CA VAL A 335 8.27 18.41 -1.26
C VAL A 335 8.48 19.89 -0.98
N ALA A 336 8.04 20.79 -1.86
CA ALA A 336 8.11 22.24 -1.60
C ALA A 336 7.35 22.62 -0.31
N ASN A 337 6.21 21.98 -0.04
CA ASN A 337 5.50 22.17 1.22
C ASN A 337 6.31 21.66 2.42
N ILE A 338 6.89 20.46 2.35
CA ILE A 338 7.77 19.94 3.42
C ILE A 338 8.93 20.93 3.69
N GLU A 339 9.61 21.40 2.66
CA GLU A 339 10.75 22.32 2.80
C GLU A 339 10.34 23.68 3.38
N ARG A 340 9.17 24.19 3.01
CA ARG A 340 8.59 25.39 3.63
C ARG A 340 8.33 25.19 5.12
N ARG A 341 7.82 24.02 5.51
CA ARG A 341 7.54 23.69 6.92
C ARG A 341 8.82 23.54 7.73
N VAL A 342 9.85 22.90 7.17
CA VAL A 342 11.20 22.83 7.76
C VAL A 342 11.78 24.23 7.98
N LYS A 343 11.65 25.12 7.00
CA LYS A 343 12.10 26.51 7.12
C LYS A 343 11.35 27.25 8.24
N LEU A 344 10.02 27.18 8.26
CA LEU A 344 9.21 27.82 9.29
C LEU A 344 9.53 27.28 10.69
N GLU A 345 9.77 25.96 10.81
CA GLU A 345 10.13 25.33 12.08
C GLU A 345 11.44 25.87 12.65
N ALA A 346 12.42 26.20 11.81
CA ALA A 346 13.70 26.76 12.26
C ALA A 346 13.54 28.11 12.99
N GLU A 347 12.43 28.81 12.77
CA GLU A 347 12.11 30.11 13.39
C GLU A 347 11.02 29.99 14.47
N ALA A 348 10.36 28.84 14.59
CA ALA A 348 9.23 28.63 15.47
C ALA A 348 9.63 28.08 16.84
N VAL A 349 8.73 28.25 17.82
CA VAL A 349 8.93 27.75 19.20
C VAL A 349 8.42 26.32 19.36
N SER A 350 7.50 25.87 18.50
CA SER A 350 6.89 24.54 18.57
C SER A 350 6.50 23.98 17.21
N ILE A 351 6.62 22.65 17.04
CA ILE A 351 6.13 21.89 15.88
C ILE A 351 4.65 22.16 15.60
N LEU A 352 3.84 22.37 16.64
CA LEU A 352 2.40 22.62 16.51
C LEU A 352 2.08 23.93 15.77
N GLN A 353 3.02 24.88 15.75
CA GLN A 353 2.84 26.18 15.08
C GLN A 353 3.08 26.09 13.57
N THR A 354 3.86 25.10 13.13
CA THR A 354 4.36 25.04 11.75
C THR A 354 3.86 23.82 11.00
N TRP A 355 3.50 22.72 11.67
CA TRP A 355 3.03 21.50 11.04
C TRP A 355 1.53 21.27 11.28
N ASP A 356 0.77 21.29 10.19
CA ASP A 356 -0.69 21.18 10.22
C ASP A 356 -1.15 19.76 10.58
N ASP A 357 -2.22 19.67 11.35
CA ASP A 357 -2.97 18.44 11.66
C ASP A 357 -4.16 18.26 10.71
N ASN A 358 -3.88 18.37 9.41
CA ASN A 358 -4.85 18.33 8.30
C ASN A 358 -5.39 16.92 7.98
N CYS A 359 -5.18 15.93 8.85
CA CYS A 359 -5.75 14.60 8.68
C CYS A 359 -7.27 14.67 8.81
N ASN A 360 -8.00 14.19 7.80
CA ASN A 360 -9.46 14.10 7.81
C ASN A 360 -9.95 12.64 7.98
N ASP A 361 -9.03 11.70 8.17
CA ASP A 361 -9.36 10.30 8.41
C ASP A 361 -9.39 10.00 9.92
N ARG A 362 -10.59 9.69 10.41
CA ARG A 362 -10.82 9.30 11.80
C ARG A 362 -9.97 8.09 12.20
N LYS A 363 -9.81 7.10 11.31
CA LYS A 363 -9.04 5.88 11.60
C LYS A 363 -7.54 6.18 11.75
N THR A 364 -6.98 6.98 10.86
CA THR A 364 -5.59 7.45 10.93
C THR A 364 -5.34 8.21 12.23
N CYS A 365 -6.22 9.14 12.61
CA CYS A 365 -6.10 9.87 13.87
C CYS A 365 -6.20 8.93 15.09
N ALA A 366 -7.13 7.97 15.06
CA ALA A 366 -7.26 6.99 16.14
C ALA A 366 -6.05 6.07 16.25
N ALA A 367 -5.40 5.73 15.13
CA ALA A 367 -4.17 4.95 15.06
C ALA A 367 -2.90 5.77 15.36
N CYS A 368 -2.96 7.09 15.45
CA CYS A 368 -1.80 7.95 15.68
C CYS A 368 -1.28 7.86 17.13
N ASP A 369 0.05 7.75 17.28
CA ASP A 369 0.73 7.73 18.58
C ASP A 369 0.61 9.07 19.33
N PHE A 370 0.48 10.16 18.56
CA PHE A 370 0.42 11.53 19.07
C PHE A 370 -1.02 12.01 19.31
N ARG A 371 -2.01 11.10 19.27
CA ARG A 371 -3.45 11.42 19.33
C ARG A 371 -3.86 12.16 20.61
N TYR A 372 -3.20 11.87 21.74
CA TYR A 372 -3.56 12.42 23.05
C TYR A 372 -3.43 13.95 23.17
N PHE A 373 -2.60 14.57 22.33
CA PHE A 373 -2.34 16.02 22.36
C PHE A 373 -2.55 16.68 20.98
N CYS A 374 -3.11 15.97 20.01
CA CYS A 374 -3.35 16.48 18.67
C CYS A 374 -4.80 16.96 18.53
N ASP A 375 -5.02 18.24 18.26
CA ASP A 375 -6.36 18.80 18.06
C ASP A 375 -7.11 18.13 16.89
N GLY A 376 -6.39 17.69 15.86
CA GLY A 376 -6.94 16.91 14.75
C GLY A 376 -7.63 15.61 15.18
N TYR A 377 -7.22 15.00 16.30
CA TYR A 377 -7.90 13.80 16.82
C TYR A 377 -9.35 14.12 17.22
N LEU A 378 -9.55 15.20 17.97
CA LEU A 378 -10.87 15.65 18.43
C LEU A 378 -11.72 16.18 17.26
N ARG A 379 -11.11 16.92 16.32
CA ARG A 379 -11.83 17.44 15.15
C ARG A 379 -12.42 16.36 14.25
N ASN A 380 -11.80 15.17 14.20
CA ASN A 380 -12.33 14.02 13.45
C ASN A 380 -13.40 13.21 14.22
N GLY A 381 -13.94 13.76 15.31
CA GLY A 381 -15.02 13.15 16.08
C GLY A 381 -14.59 11.95 16.93
N ASN A 382 -13.28 11.79 17.19
CA ASN A 382 -12.83 10.79 18.15
C ASN A 382 -13.05 11.30 19.59
N PRO A 383 -13.63 10.48 20.50
CA PRO A 383 -13.88 10.91 21.87
C PRO A 383 -12.59 11.04 22.66
N ARG A 384 -12.54 12.08 23.51
CA ARG A 384 -11.49 12.28 24.52
C ARG A 384 -11.65 11.26 25.64
N GLY A 385 -10.57 10.63 26.07
CA GLY A 385 -10.61 9.54 27.08
C GLY A 385 -11.02 8.17 26.51
N ALA A 386 -11.25 8.06 25.20
CA ALA A 386 -11.54 6.82 24.49
C ALA A 386 -10.44 6.46 23.49
N GLU A 387 -9.25 7.05 23.63
CA GLU A 387 -8.08 6.87 22.76
C GLU A 387 -7.65 5.40 22.65
N ASP A 388 -8.01 4.59 23.66
CA ASP A 388 -7.70 3.17 23.77
C ASP A 388 -8.95 2.27 23.50
N LEU A 389 -10.13 2.86 23.28
CA LEU A 389 -11.39 2.13 22.99
C LEU A 389 -11.71 2.02 21.49
N ILE A 390 -11.07 2.82 20.64
CA ILE A 390 -11.25 2.78 19.17
C ILE A 390 -10.39 1.66 18.53
N GLU A 391 -9.68 0.89 19.35
CA GLU A 391 -8.70 -0.11 18.91
C GLU A 391 -9.33 -1.35 18.24
N ASP A 392 -10.62 -1.61 18.51
CA ASP A 392 -11.35 -2.82 18.07
C ASP A 392 -12.15 -2.66 16.75
N GLU A 393 -12.40 -1.44 16.27
CA GLU A 393 -13.25 -1.20 15.07
C GLU A 393 -12.46 -0.95 13.76
N ILE A 394 -11.13 -0.90 13.82
CA ILE A 394 -10.30 -0.58 12.62
C ILE A 394 -9.97 -1.81 11.80
#